data_AF-A0A7Y5UHS0-F1
#
_entry.id   AF-A0A7Y5UHS0-F1
#
_cell.length_a   1.000
_cell.length_b   1.000
_cell.length_c   1.000
_cell.angle_alpha   90.00
_cell.angle_beta   90.00
_cell.angle_gamma   90.00
#
_symmetry.space_group_name_H-M   'P 1'
#
loop_
_entity.id
_entity.type
_entity.pdbx_description
1 polymer ?
#
loop_
_entity_poly.entity_id
_entity_poly.type
_entity_poly.pdbx_seq_one_letter_code
_entity_poly.pdbx_strand_id
1 'polypeptide(L)'
;DFNWRFRAAVSGSRCTITALDVPAYGSTAFLNGNTFGRIFTEVGKSCTQITGNDTTADGKKVGNMPLGDANPDYNWSWSHDVGYKRFHLTGMLDGQKGGQIMNLTQILYDLTGISPDQITPLKPGELTGNQRAATFGRTARTYIQDISFVKLRELSLSYDVPAALLKSMFSQSSAARLSVSGRNLMTWTKYRSTGDPEVNQVSRSAAGGVPWDLWSYPPSRTYWLSVDLSF
;
A
#
# COMPACT_ATOMS: atom_id res chain seq x y z
N ASP A 1 7.68 2.14 -38.29
CA ASP A 1 8.50 2.43 -37.11
C ASP A 1 7.70 2.22 -35.84
N PHE A 2 7.84 1.02 -35.28
CA PHE A 2 7.28 0.64 -33.99
C PHE A 2 8.46 0.23 -33.10
N ASN A 3 8.50 0.74 -31.88
CA ASN A 3 9.42 0.30 -30.85
C ASN A 3 8.65 0.08 -29.55
N TRP A 4 9.08 -0.93 -28.80
CA TRP A 4 8.53 -1.19 -27.48
C TRP A 4 9.65 -1.67 -26.57
N ARG A 5 9.80 -0.98 -25.44
CA ARG A 5 10.65 -1.39 -24.34
C ARG A 5 9.77 -1.73 -23.16
N PHE A 6 9.97 -2.93 -22.66
CA PHE A 6 9.37 -3.41 -21.42
C PHE A 6 10.49 -3.61 -20.40
N ARG A 7 10.28 -3.12 -19.17
CA ARG A 7 11.18 -3.42 -18.05
C ARG A 7 10.35 -3.94 -16.89
N ALA A 8 10.79 -5.04 -16.32
CA ALA A 8 10.25 -5.59 -15.08
C ALA A 8 11.35 -5.59 -14.01
N ALA A 9 10.99 -5.19 -12.80
CA ALA A 9 11.81 -5.32 -11.62
C ALA A 9 11.01 -6.05 -10.53
N VAL A 10 11.68 -6.91 -9.78
CA VAL A 10 11.14 -7.58 -8.59
C VAL A 10 12.20 -7.48 -7.51
N SER A 11 11.78 -7.12 -6.30
CA SER A 11 12.66 -7.04 -5.14
C SER A 11 11.97 -7.64 -3.92
N GLY A 12 12.75 -8.21 -3.02
CA GLY A 12 12.24 -8.75 -1.77
C GLY A 12 13.36 -8.74 -0.75
N SER A 13 12.99 -8.49 0.50
CA SER A 13 13.89 -8.58 1.65
C SER A 13 13.31 -9.57 2.63
N ARG A 14 14.15 -10.41 3.21
CA ARG A 14 13.77 -11.29 4.32
C ARG A 14 14.74 -11.06 5.46
N CYS A 15 14.20 -10.78 6.63
CA CYS A 15 14.98 -10.63 7.86
C CYS A 15 14.59 -11.76 8.81
N THR A 16 15.57 -12.41 9.44
CA THR A 16 15.33 -13.47 10.42
C THR A 16 16.29 -13.32 11.58
N ILE A 17 15.79 -13.40 12.80
CA ILE A 17 16.59 -13.31 14.01
C ILE A 17 17.34 -14.63 14.19
N THR A 18 18.67 -14.61 14.11
CA THR A 18 19.50 -15.82 14.17
C THR A 18 19.99 -16.16 15.58
N ALA A 19 20.16 -15.15 16.43
CA ALA A 19 20.57 -15.31 17.82
C ALA A 19 20.05 -14.15 18.67
N LEU A 20 19.86 -14.41 19.97
CA LEU A 20 19.54 -13.40 20.98
C LEU A 20 20.30 -13.75 22.26
N ASP A 21 20.99 -12.76 22.82
CA ASP A 21 21.65 -12.88 24.14
C ASP A 21 20.66 -12.70 25.30
N VAL A 22 19.42 -12.33 24.98
CA VAL A 22 18.32 -12.10 25.92
C VAL A 22 17.12 -12.98 25.56
N PRO A 23 16.21 -13.27 26.52
CA PRO A 23 14.96 -13.94 26.20
C PRO A 23 14.14 -13.18 25.16
N ALA A 24 13.32 -13.90 24.39
CA ALA A 24 12.44 -13.30 23.38
C ALA A 24 11.56 -12.19 23.99
N TYR A 25 11.45 -11.07 23.30
CA TYR A 25 10.80 -9.87 23.82
C TYR A 25 9.98 -9.17 22.74
N GLY A 26 8.89 -8.53 23.18
CA GLY A 26 8.11 -7.64 22.33
C GLY A 26 8.59 -6.20 22.46
N SER A 27 8.57 -5.47 21.35
CA SER A 27 8.85 -4.03 21.36
C SER A 27 7.88 -3.27 22.28
N THR A 28 8.38 -2.23 22.92
CA THR A 28 7.55 -1.28 23.67
C THR A 28 6.63 -0.52 22.72
N ALA A 29 5.35 -0.45 23.04
CA ALA A 29 4.36 0.33 22.29
C ALA A 29 3.75 1.39 23.22
N PHE A 30 3.49 2.57 22.69
CA PHE A 30 2.86 3.67 23.44
C PHE A 30 1.45 3.30 23.93
N LEU A 31 0.71 2.54 23.13
CA LEU A 31 -0.54 1.88 23.53
C LEU A 31 -0.28 0.39 23.80
N ASN A 32 -1.22 -0.29 24.45
CA ASN A 32 -1.10 -1.72 24.77
C ASN A 32 -0.77 -2.55 23.50
N GLY A 33 0.49 -2.93 23.35
CA GLY A 33 1.01 -3.61 22.15
C GLY A 33 0.42 -4.99 21.91
N ASN A 34 -0.19 -5.62 22.93
CA ASN A 34 -0.92 -6.87 22.70
C ASN A 34 -2.29 -6.60 22.06
N THR A 35 -2.94 -5.48 22.37
CA THR A 35 -4.23 -5.10 21.76
C THR A 35 -4.08 -4.62 20.32
N PHE A 36 -3.00 -3.89 20.02
CA PHE A 36 -2.78 -3.25 18.71
C PHE A 36 -1.74 -3.97 17.84
N GLY A 37 -1.25 -5.11 18.31
CA GLY A 37 -0.10 -5.77 17.71
C GLY A 37 1.21 -5.04 18.05
N ARG A 38 2.27 -5.82 18.18
CA ARG A 38 3.64 -5.36 18.38
C ARG A 38 4.61 -6.25 17.63
N ILE A 39 5.76 -5.72 17.29
CA ILE A 39 6.86 -6.55 16.80
C ILE A 39 7.38 -7.40 17.95
N PHE A 40 7.53 -8.70 17.70
CA PHE A 40 8.05 -9.65 18.66
C PHE A 40 9.33 -10.27 18.14
N THR A 41 10.40 -10.09 18.90
CA THR A 41 11.74 -10.54 18.54
C THR A 41 11.97 -11.91 19.16
N GLU A 42 12.08 -12.91 18.31
CA GLU A 42 12.24 -14.32 18.70
C GLU A 42 13.19 -15.01 17.71
N VAL A 43 14.11 -15.83 18.23
CA VAL A 43 15.07 -16.57 17.40
C VAL A 43 14.33 -17.49 16.42
N GLY A 44 14.78 -17.51 15.17
CA GLY A 44 14.18 -18.27 14.08
C GLY A 44 12.92 -17.63 13.47
N LYS A 45 12.49 -16.47 13.97
CA LYS A 45 11.33 -15.73 13.44
C LYS A 45 11.75 -14.50 12.65
N SER A 46 10.78 -13.94 11.92
CA SER A 46 10.98 -12.69 11.19
C SER A 46 11.28 -11.54 12.14
N CYS A 47 12.19 -10.65 11.72
CA CYS A 47 12.50 -9.43 12.48
C CYS A 47 11.31 -8.47 12.60
N THR A 48 10.31 -8.64 11.74
CA THR A 48 9.11 -7.81 11.66
C THR A 48 7.84 -8.61 11.94
N GLN A 49 7.96 -9.77 12.61
CA GLN A 49 6.81 -10.57 13.03
C GLN A 49 5.92 -9.77 13.98
N ILE A 50 4.65 -9.64 13.60
CA ILE A 50 3.61 -9.01 14.41
C ILE A 50 3.01 -10.09 15.30
N THR A 51 2.97 -9.83 16.60
CA THR A 51 2.21 -10.63 17.57
C THR A 51 1.24 -9.75 18.33
N GLY A 52 0.15 -10.34 18.80
CA GLY A 52 -0.78 -9.67 19.70
C GLY A 52 -1.82 -10.66 20.23
N ASN A 53 -2.79 -10.12 20.97
CA ASN A 53 -3.91 -10.88 21.49
C ASN A 53 -4.64 -11.54 20.33
N ASP A 54 -4.82 -12.85 20.41
CA ASP A 54 -5.73 -13.60 19.56
C ASP A 54 -6.29 -14.78 20.33
N THR A 55 -7.45 -15.28 19.86
CA THR A 55 -8.08 -16.46 20.42
C THR A 55 -7.46 -17.72 19.83
N THR A 56 -7.07 -18.68 20.69
CA THR A 56 -6.69 -20.03 20.27
C THR A 56 -7.76 -20.66 19.39
N ALA A 57 -7.37 -21.61 18.52
CA ALA A 57 -8.30 -22.37 17.67
C ALA A 57 -9.49 -22.97 18.45
N ASP A 58 -9.29 -23.30 19.73
CA ASP A 58 -10.32 -23.84 20.62
C ASP A 58 -11.26 -22.77 21.23
N GLY A 59 -11.06 -21.48 20.91
CA GLY A 59 -11.84 -20.34 21.39
C GLY A 59 -11.70 -19.99 22.88
N LYS A 60 -10.90 -20.76 23.63
CA LYS A 60 -10.89 -20.73 25.11
C LYS A 60 -9.86 -19.80 25.74
N LYS A 61 -8.77 -19.45 25.05
CA LYS A 61 -7.70 -18.59 25.61
C LYS A 61 -7.38 -17.45 24.66
N VAL A 62 -7.29 -16.24 25.22
CA VAL A 62 -6.65 -15.09 24.57
C VAL A 62 -5.18 -15.13 24.96
N GLY A 63 -4.29 -15.22 23.98
CA GLY A 63 -2.84 -15.25 24.19
C GLY A 63 -2.11 -14.41 23.15
N ASN A 64 -0.81 -14.18 23.37
CA ASN A 64 0.02 -13.51 22.39
C ASN A 64 0.34 -14.49 21.24
N MET A 65 -0.20 -14.24 20.06
CA MET A 65 -0.12 -15.12 18.88
C MET A 65 0.48 -14.39 17.68
N PRO A 66 1.09 -15.12 16.73
CA PRO A 66 1.53 -14.55 15.47
C PRO A 66 0.34 -14.08 14.63
N LEU A 67 0.33 -12.79 14.28
CA LEU A 67 -0.73 -12.13 13.52
C LEU A 67 -0.34 -11.90 12.05
N GLY A 68 0.94 -11.74 11.76
CA GLY A 68 1.46 -11.47 10.43
C GLY A 68 2.88 -10.95 10.45
N ASP A 69 3.31 -10.31 9.37
CA ASP A 69 4.65 -9.75 9.22
C ASP A 69 4.56 -8.34 8.62
N ALA A 70 5.17 -7.34 9.24
CA ALA A 70 5.14 -5.99 8.68
C ALA A 70 5.97 -5.84 7.40
N ASN A 71 6.87 -6.77 7.12
CA ASN A 71 7.69 -6.77 5.91
C ASN A 71 6.95 -7.43 4.74
N PRO A 72 6.83 -6.76 3.57
CA PRO A 72 6.28 -7.37 2.38
C PRO A 72 7.06 -8.60 1.93
N ASP A 73 6.37 -9.56 1.33
CA ASP A 73 7.00 -10.74 0.74
C ASP A 73 7.89 -10.34 -0.44
N TYR A 74 7.36 -9.47 -1.31
CA TYR A 74 8.07 -8.88 -2.43
C TYR A 74 7.34 -7.64 -2.99
N ASN A 75 8.10 -6.78 -3.63
CA ASN A 75 7.65 -5.67 -4.45
C ASN A 75 8.00 -5.93 -5.91
N TRP A 76 7.23 -5.36 -6.82
CA TRP A 76 7.49 -5.48 -8.25
C TRP A 76 7.02 -4.24 -8.99
N SER A 77 7.66 -3.95 -10.12
CA SER A 77 7.26 -2.87 -11.01
C SER A 77 7.45 -3.27 -12.47
N TRP A 78 6.48 -2.89 -13.29
CA TRP A 78 6.48 -3.07 -14.74
C TRP A 78 6.37 -1.72 -15.40
N SER A 79 7.31 -1.38 -16.27
CA SER A 79 7.27 -0.17 -17.07
C SER A 79 7.22 -0.50 -18.56
N HIS A 80 6.37 0.24 -19.27
CA HIS A 80 6.19 0.16 -20.71
C HIS A 80 6.58 1.51 -21.30
N ASP A 81 7.40 1.47 -22.35
CA ASP A 81 7.76 2.61 -23.19
C ASP A 81 7.53 2.17 -24.63
N VAL A 82 6.45 2.68 -25.24
CA VAL A 82 5.97 2.27 -26.56
C VAL A 82 6.02 3.48 -27.47
N GLY A 83 6.86 3.41 -28.50
CA GLY A 83 6.89 4.40 -29.58
C GLY A 83 6.22 3.84 -30.83
N TYR A 84 5.25 4.56 -31.38
CA TYR A 84 4.66 4.25 -32.68
C TYR A 84 4.55 5.51 -33.52
N LYS A 85 5.37 5.60 -34.58
CA LYS A 85 5.50 6.80 -35.42
C LYS A 85 5.80 8.04 -34.54
N ARG A 86 4.83 8.96 -34.43
CA ARG A 86 4.90 10.22 -33.67
C ARG A 86 4.27 10.11 -32.28
N PHE A 87 3.72 8.96 -31.93
CA PHE A 87 3.10 8.72 -30.63
C PHE A 87 4.09 8.02 -29.71
N HIS A 88 4.15 8.49 -28.46
CA HIS A 88 4.90 7.87 -27.39
C HIS A 88 3.95 7.60 -26.23
N LEU A 89 3.88 6.35 -25.80
CA LEU A 89 3.10 5.93 -24.64
C LEU A 89 4.07 5.41 -23.59
N THR A 90 4.07 6.00 -22.41
CA THR A 90 4.80 5.49 -21.25
C THR A 90 3.81 5.13 -20.15
N GLY A 91 4.07 4.04 -19.43
CA GLY A 91 3.21 3.60 -18.35
C GLY A 91 3.96 2.78 -17.32
N MET A 92 3.52 2.86 -16.07
CA MET A 92 4.10 2.12 -14.96
C MET A 92 3.02 1.49 -14.09
N LEU A 93 3.09 0.16 -13.97
CA LEU A 93 2.38 -0.62 -12.98
C LEU A 93 3.35 -0.98 -11.86
N ASP A 94 2.90 -0.86 -10.63
CA ASP A 94 3.67 -1.16 -9.43
C ASP A 94 2.82 -2.01 -8.51
N GLY A 95 3.44 -2.88 -7.74
CA GLY A 95 2.71 -3.70 -6.79
C GLY A 95 3.56 -4.22 -5.65
N GLN A 96 2.86 -4.50 -4.57
CA GLN A 96 3.40 -5.07 -3.35
C GLN A 96 2.55 -6.29 -2.98
N LYS A 97 3.22 -7.37 -2.61
CA LYS A 97 2.57 -8.56 -2.06
C LYS A 97 2.99 -8.77 -0.62
N GLY A 98 2.01 -9.01 0.25
CA GLY A 98 2.20 -9.21 1.66
C GLY A 98 2.49 -7.90 2.39
N GLY A 99 2.97 -8.04 3.62
CA GLY A 99 3.04 -6.94 4.56
C GLY A 99 1.69 -6.77 5.26
N GLN A 100 1.77 -6.57 6.56
CA GLN A 100 0.62 -6.34 7.40
C GLN A 100 0.76 -5.06 8.20
N ILE A 101 -0.35 -4.33 8.31
CA ILE A 101 -0.45 -3.07 9.04
C ILE A 101 -1.59 -3.14 10.07
N MET A 102 -1.48 -2.40 11.16
CA MET A 102 -2.60 -2.17 12.06
C MET A 102 -3.45 -1.01 11.53
N ASN A 103 -4.72 -1.27 11.25
CA ASN A 103 -5.67 -0.27 10.78
C ASN A 103 -6.44 0.35 11.96
N LEU A 104 -5.91 1.44 12.52
CA LEU A 104 -6.57 2.16 13.61
C LEU A 104 -7.79 2.95 13.12
N THR A 105 -7.78 3.44 11.88
CA THR A 105 -8.94 4.12 11.30
C THR A 105 -10.19 3.24 11.33
N GLN A 106 -10.06 1.97 10.96
CA GLN A 106 -11.17 1.01 11.01
C GLN A 106 -11.62 0.77 12.45
N ILE A 107 -10.71 0.68 13.41
CA ILE A 107 -11.04 0.57 14.84
C ILE A 107 -11.90 1.75 15.26
N LEU A 108 -11.48 2.97 14.93
CA LEU A 108 -12.20 4.18 15.32
C LEU A 108 -13.58 4.26 14.65
N TYR A 109 -13.69 3.92 13.37
CA TYR A 109 -14.99 3.87 12.69
C TYR A 109 -15.93 2.83 13.30
N ASP A 110 -15.43 1.63 13.61
CA ASP A 110 -16.23 0.56 14.19
C ASP A 110 -16.68 0.88 15.62
N LEU A 111 -15.79 1.45 16.44
CA LEU A 111 -16.09 1.83 17.83
C LEU A 111 -17.02 3.04 17.94
N THR A 112 -16.96 3.97 16.98
CA THR A 112 -17.83 5.15 16.95
C THR A 112 -19.15 4.91 16.23
N GLY A 113 -19.34 3.74 15.63
CA GLY A 113 -20.60 3.39 14.97
C GLY A 113 -20.78 3.98 13.57
N ILE A 114 -19.72 4.52 12.96
CA ILE A 114 -19.80 5.23 11.67
C ILE A 114 -19.16 4.46 10.51
N SER A 115 -18.75 3.21 10.72
CA SER A 115 -18.29 2.35 9.62
C SER A 115 -19.40 2.16 8.58
N PRO A 116 -19.08 2.20 7.27
CA PRO A 116 -20.05 1.95 6.20
C PRO A 116 -20.77 0.59 6.31
N ASP A 117 -20.16 -0.36 7.01
CA ASP A 117 -20.62 -1.73 7.18
C ASP A 117 -20.92 -2.08 8.64
N GLN A 118 -21.34 -1.07 9.41
CA GLN A 118 -21.58 -1.21 10.86
C GLN A 118 -22.59 -2.31 11.20
N ILE A 119 -23.70 -2.36 10.44
CA ILE A 119 -24.82 -3.29 10.67
C ILE A 119 -24.89 -4.35 9.57
N THR A 120 -24.63 -3.98 8.33
CA THR A 120 -24.73 -4.87 7.16
C THR A 120 -23.35 -5.05 6.54
N PRO A 121 -22.88 -6.29 6.31
CA PRO A 121 -21.57 -6.52 5.75
C PRO A 121 -21.52 -6.10 4.26
N LEU A 122 -20.39 -5.56 3.81
CA LEU A 122 -20.21 -5.16 2.40
C LEU A 122 -20.19 -6.36 1.45
N LYS A 123 -19.75 -7.52 1.95
CA LYS A 123 -19.73 -8.78 1.19
C LYS A 123 -20.23 -9.92 2.05
N PRO A 124 -20.89 -10.93 1.45
CA PRO A 124 -21.31 -12.13 2.17
C PRO A 124 -20.11 -12.80 2.87
N GLY A 125 -20.28 -13.16 4.15
CA GLY A 125 -19.26 -13.84 4.95
C GLY A 125 -18.26 -12.92 5.65
N GLU A 126 -18.37 -11.60 5.49
CA GLU A 126 -17.53 -10.64 6.22
C GLU A 126 -18.17 -10.23 7.55
N LEU A 127 -17.34 -9.94 8.56
CA LEU A 127 -17.80 -9.40 9.83
C LEU A 127 -18.29 -7.96 9.65
N THR A 128 -19.36 -7.58 10.35
CA THR A 128 -19.84 -6.20 10.42
C THR A 128 -18.99 -5.35 11.37
N GLY A 129 -19.09 -4.03 11.28
CA GLY A 129 -18.40 -3.12 12.21
C GLY A 129 -18.73 -3.39 13.67
N ASN A 130 -20.00 -3.66 13.99
CA ASN A 130 -20.42 -4.06 15.35
C ASN A 130 -19.75 -5.37 15.81
N GLN A 131 -19.67 -6.36 14.93
CA GLN A 131 -19.03 -7.65 15.26
C GLN A 131 -17.53 -7.47 15.47
N ARG A 132 -16.86 -6.67 14.63
CA ARG A 132 -15.44 -6.36 14.79
C ARG A 132 -15.17 -5.60 16.09
N ALA A 133 -15.95 -4.55 16.37
CA ALA A 133 -15.87 -3.78 17.61
C ALA A 133 -16.02 -4.67 18.86
N ALA A 134 -16.93 -5.65 18.84
CA ALA A 134 -17.13 -6.60 19.95
C ALA A 134 -15.91 -7.50 20.22
N THR A 135 -15.01 -7.65 19.24
CA THR A 135 -13.76 -8.41 19.37
C THR A 135 -12.56 -7.56 19.78
N PHE A 136 -12.70 -6.23 19.78
CA PHE A 136 -11.63 -5.31 20.14
C PHE A 136 -11.10 -5.58 21.55
N GLY A 137 -9.78 -5.50 21.74
CA GLY A 137 -9.11 -5.88 23.00
C GLY A 137 -8.91 -7.39 23.18
N ARG A 138 -9.80 -8.23 22.64
CA ARG A 138 -9.70 -9.70 22.69
C ARG A 138 -8.87 -10.27 21.53
N THR A 139 -9.05 -9.75 20.33
CA THR A 139 -8.22 -10.12 19.17
C THR A 139 -7.79 -8.89 18.38
N ALA A 140 -6.48 -8.76 18.18
CA ALA A 140 -5.88 -7.76 17.33
C ALA A 140 -5.98 -8.15 15.84
N ARG A 141 -6.14 -9.45 15.53
CA ARG A 141 -6.19 -9.98 14.16
C ARG A 141 -7.23 -9.28 13.29
N THR A 142 -8.38 -8.93 13.88
CA THR A 142 -9.48 -8.25 13.18
C THR A 142 -9.05 -6.97 12.46
N TYR A 143 -8.02 -6.30 13.00
CA TYR A 143 -7.56 -4.99 12.52
C TYR A 143 -6.15 -5.01 11.93
N ILE A 144 -5.47 -6.16 12.00
CA ILE A 144 -4.25 -6.41 11.21
C ILE A 144 -4.67 -6.74 9.78
N GLN A 145 -4.35 -5.83 8.85
CA GLN A 145 -4.77 -5.94 7.45
C GLN A 145 -3.58 -6.15 6.53
N ASP A 146 -3.79 -6.99 5.52
CA ASP A 146 -2.88 -7.15 4.39
C ASP A 146 -2.87 -5.87 3.54
N ILE A 147 -1.68 -5.35 3.30
CA ILE A 147 -1.45 -4.15 2.49
C ILE A 147 -0.98 -4.51 1.08
N SER A 148 -1.33 -5.68 0.56
CA SER A 148 -1.04 -6.03 -0.84
C SER A 148 -1.80 -5.10 -1.78
N PHE A 149 -1.13 -4.66 -2.84
CA PHE A 149 -1.76 -3.83 -3.85
C PHE A 149 -1.14 -4.01 -5.23
N VAL A 150 -1.91 -3.58 -6.22
CA VAL A 150 -1.42 -3.25 -7.56
C VAL A 150 -1.85 -1.81 -7.85
N LYS A 151 -0.98 -0.99 -8.41
CA LYS A 151 -1.22 0.43 -8.64
C LYS A 151 -0.73 0.84 -10.02
N LEU A 152 -1.60 1.51 -10.77
CA LEU A 152 -1.25 2.24 -11.99
C LEU A 152 -0.64 3.57 -11.58
N ARG A 153 0.69 3.59 -11.48
CA ARG A 153 1.47 4.72 -10.96
C ARG A 153 1.50 5.87 -11.94
N GLU A 154 1.70 5.58 -13.21
CA GLU A 154 1.85 6.59 -14.25
C GLU A 154 1.32 6.05 -15.57
N LEU A 155 0.68 6.93 -16.33
CA LEU A 155 0.37 6.74 -17.74
C LEU A 155 0.52 8.09 -18.44
N SER A 156 1.30 8.13 -19.51
CA SER A 156 1.52 9.33 -20.30
C SER A 156 1.48 9.01 -21.78
N LEU A 157 0.70 9.79 -22.51
CA LEU A 157 0.62 9.77 -23.96
C LEU A 157 1.15 11.10 -24.50
N SER A 158 2.19 11.02 -25.31
CA SER A 158 2.79 12.16 -26.00
C SER A 158 2.68 12.02 -27.50
N TYR A 159 2.59 13.16 -28.18
CA TYR A 159 2.56 13.27 -29.63
C TYR A 159 3.55 14.32 -30.12
N ASP A 160 4.43 13.90 -31.03
CA ASP A 160 5.41 14.75 -31.68
C ASP A 160 4.82 15.42 -32.92
N VAL A 161 4.65 16.74 -32.84
CA VAL A 161 3.98 17.52 -33.88
C VAL A 161 4.79 17.49 -35.19
N PRO A 162 4.14 17.25 -36.35
CA PRO A 162 4.81 17.28 -37.64
C PRO A 162 5.45 18.63 -37.95
N ALA A 163 6.68 18.61 -38.48
CA ALA A 163 7.43 19.81 -38.86
C ALA A 163 6.65 20.71 -39.85
N ALA A 164 5.83 20.11 -40.73
CA ALA A 164 4.99 20.87 -41.66
C ALA A 164 3.93 21.73 -40.93
N LEU A 165 3.25 21.13 -39.94
CA LEU A 165 2.24 21.83 -39.13
C LEU A 165 2.91 22.88 -38.23
N LEU A 166 4.06 22.52 -37.64
CA LEU A 166 4.87 23.43 -36.84
C LEU A 166 5.28 24.68 -37.61
N LYS A 167 5.85 24.53 -38.81
CA LYS A 167 6.26 25.68 -39.63
C LYS A 167 5.10 26.59 -40.03
N SER A 168 3.89 26.05 -40.18
CA SER A 168 2.69 26.86 -40.48
C SER A 168 2.15 27.64 -39.29
N MET A 169 2.29 27.11 -38.06
CA MET A 169 1.72 27.73 -36.85
C MET A 169 2.74 28.52 -36.03
N PHE A 170 4.01 28.08 -36.04
CA PHE A 170 5.11 28.60 -35.23
C PHE A 170 6.43 28.51 -36.03
N SER A 171 6.62 29.46 -36.95
CA SER A 171 7.73 29.45 -37.92
C SER A 171 9.14 29.46 -37.30
N GLN A 172 9.26 29.90 -36.05
CA GLN A 172 10.53 29.98 -35.31
C GLN A 172 10.81 28.74 -34.43
N SER A 173 9.90 27.76 -34.37
CA SER A 173 10.06 26.58 -33.51
C SER A 173 10.71 25.41 -34.27
N SER A 174 11.72 24.80 -33.66
CA SER A 174 12.43 23.64 -34.18
C SER A 174 11.73 22.31 -33.86
N ALA A 175 11.02 22.21 -32.73
CA ALA A 175 10.24 21.02 -32.35
C ALA A 175 9.08 21.37 -31.41
N ALA A 176 8.02 20.56 -31.42
CA ALA A 176 6.94 20.63 -30.45
C ALA A 176 6.42 19.25 -30.07
N ARG A 177 6.12 19.08 -28.78
CA ARG A 177 5.52 17.88 -28.21
C ARG A 177 4.33 18.26 -27.34
N LEU A 178 3.23 17.55 -27.53
CA LEU A 178 2.05 17.64 -26.67
C LEU A 178 1.96 16.36 -25.86
N SER A 179 1.79 16.48 -24.55
CA SER A 179 1.70 15.32 -23.65
C SER A 179 0.50 15.45 -22.73
N VAL A 180 -0.22 14.35 -22.54
CA VAL A 180 -1.23 14.20 -21.49
C VAL A 180 -0.76 13.08 -20.58
N SER A 181 -0.63 13.41 -19.30
CA SER A 181 -0.07 12.50 -18.31
C SER A 181 -0.95 12.45 -17.07
N GLY A 182 -0.88 11.34 -16.36
CA GLY A 182 -1.45 11.25 -15.04
C GLY A 182 -0.70 10.30 -14.12
N ARG A 183 -0.83 10.55 -12.82
CA ARG A 183 -0.12 9.83 -11.75
C ARG A 183 -1.11 9.36 -10.68
N ASN A 184 -0.81 8.19 -10.09
CA ASN A 184 -1.64 7.48 -9.12
C ASN A 184 -3.06 7.25 -9.63
N LEU A 185 -3.19 6.74 -10.86
CA LEU A 185 -4.46 6.71 -11.59
C LEU A 185 -5.47 5.73 -10.98
N MET A 186 -4.98 4.57 -10.54
CA MET A 186 -5.83 3.51 -9.99
C MET A 186 -5.05 2.61 -9.04
N THR A 187 -5.68 2.21 -7.93
CA THR A 187 -5.12 1.26 -6.95
C THR A 187 -6.13 0.12 -6.77
N TRP A 188 -5.64 -1.11 -6.88
CA TRP A 188 -6.39 -2.33 -6.60
C TRP A 188 -5.83 -2.97 -5.33
N THR A 189 -6.64 -3.04 -4.28
CA THR A 189 -6.25 -3.61 -2.98
C THR A 189 -7.46 -4.24 -2.28
N LYS A 190 -7.20 -5.11 -1.30
CA LYS A 190 -8.19 -5.62 -0.36
C LYS A 190 -8.22 -4.83 0.97
N TYR A 191 -7.32 -3.87 1.12
CA TYR A 191 -7.22 -3.00 2.28
C TYR A 191 -8.49 -2.14 2.45
N ARG A 192 -9.04 -2.08 3.67
CA ARG A 192 -10.39 -1.51 3.93
C ARG A 192 -10.41 -0.05 4.36
N SER A 193 -9.26 0.55 4.70
CA SER A 193 -9.18 1.92 5.21
C SER A 193 -9.51 2.95 4.11
N THR A 194 -8.72 4.02 4.00
CA THR A 194 -8.86 5.10 3.01
C THR A 194 -8.64 4.70 1.55
N GLY A 195 -8.56 3.39 1.24
CA GLY A 195 -8.51 2.83 -0.11
C GLY A 195 -7.12 2.80 -0.75
N ASP A 196 -6.10 3.34 -0.09
CA ASP A 196 -4.71 3.23 -0.52
C ASP A 196 -3.88 2.62 0.64
N PRO A 197 -3.20 1.49 0.43
CA PRO A 197 -2.38 0.85 1.45
C PRO A 197 -0.98 1.46 1.61
N GLU A 198 -0.63 2.48 0.82
CA GLU A 198 0.60 3.25 0.99
C GLU A 198 0.50 4.28 2.11
N VAL A 199 0.19 3.81 3.31
CA VAL A 199 -0.12 4.64 4.47
C VAL A 199 0.76 4.24 5.65
N ASN A 200 1.35 5.24 6.31
CA ASN A 200 2.07 5.05 7.56
C ASN A 200 2.19 6.39 8.28
N GLN A 201 1.38 6.61 9.32
CA GLN A 201 1.33 7.89 10.01
C GLN A 201 1.97 7.90 11.38
N VAL A 202 1.98 6.76 12.07
CA VAL A 202 2.58 6.68 13.40
C VAL A 202 4.02 6.22 13.26
N SER A 203 4.94 6.93 13.94
CA SER A 203 6.34 6.49 14.02
C SER A 203 6.40 5.02 14.45
N ARG A 204 7.16 4.21 13.70
CA ARG A 204 7.36 2.79 14.02
C ARG A 204 7.90 2.61 15.45
N SER A 205 8.69 3.56 15.97
CA SER A 205 9.17 3.48 17.35
C SER A 205 8.07 3.68 18.41
N ALA A 206 7.03 4.46 18.12
CA ALA A 206 5.91 4.69 19.03
C ALA A 206 4.85 3.57 18.96
N ALA A 207 4.74 2.90 17.82
CA ALA A 207 3.73 1.88 17.51
C ALA A 207 4.19 0.43 17.81
N GLY A 208 5.23 0.25 18.62
CA GLY A 208 5.79 -1.09 18.86
C GLY A 208 6.28 -1.75 17.58
N GLY A 209 6.93 -0.99 16.70
CA GLY A 209 7.50 -1.43 15.43
C GLY A 209 6.48 -1.76 14.32
N VAL A 210 5.20 -1.92 14.65
CA VAL A 210 4.13 -2.20 13.68
C VAL A 210 3.71 -0.87 13.04
N PRO A 211 3.67 -0.75 11.70
CA PRO A 211 3.14 0.46 11.10
C PRO A 211 1.64 0.57 11.44
N TRP A 212 1.18 1.77 11.79
CA TRP A 212 -0.23 2.03 12.09
C TRP A 212 -0.78 3.03 11.07
N ASP A 213 -1.95 2.73 10.51
CA ASP A 213 -2.73 3.69 9.74
C ASP A 213 -3.76 4.38 10.63
N LEU A 214 -3.66 5.70 10.73
CA LEU A 214 -4.55 6.56 11.50
C LEU A 214 -4.95 7.79 10.68
N TRP A 215 -5.99 7.65 9.87
CA TRP A 215 -6.58 8.68 9.01
C TRP A 215 -5.63 9.19 7.92
N SER A 216 -4.91 8.27 7.28
CA SER A 216 -3.98 8.67 6.22
C SER A 216 -4.71 9.12 4.99
N TYR A 217 -4.42 10.35 4.57
CA TYR A 217 -4.90 10.87 3.32
C TYR A 217 -4.36 9.99 2.20
N PRO A 218 -5.25 9.43 1.35
CA PRO A 218 -4.81 8.65 0.22
C PRO A 218 -4.03 9.56 -0.75
N PRO A 219 -3.00 9.03 -1.43
CA PRO A 219 -2.30 9.77 -2.47
C PRO A 219 -3.25 10.36 -3.50
N SER A 220 -3.05 11.63 -3.86
CA SER A 220 -3.89 12.30 -4.85
C SER A 220 -3.68 11.70 -6.24
N ARG A 221 -4.78 11.59 -6.99
CA ARG A 221 -4.76 11.31 -8.43
C ARG A 221 -4.56 12.63 -9.16
N THR A 222 -3.51 12.73 -9.98
CA THR A 222 -3.18 13.97 -10.69
C THR A 222 -3.17 13.73 -12.18
N TYR A 223 -3.60 14.74 -12.93
CA TYR A 223 -3.60 14.77 -14.39
C TYR A 223 -3.05 16.11 -14.82
N TRP A 224 -2.22 16.12 -15.85
CA TRP A 224 -1.68 17.36 -16.40
C TRP A 224 -1.47 17.26 -17.89
N LEU A 225 -1.49 18.42 -18.53
CA LEU A 225 -1.16 18.60 -19.93
C LEU A 225 0.14 19.39 -20.00
N SER A 226 1.08 18.91 -20.83
CA SER A 226 2.36 19.55 -21.07
C SER A 226 2.52 19.87 -22.54
N VAL A 227 3.08 21.05 -22.81
CA VAL A 227 3.43 21.52 -24.15
C VAL A 227 4.90 21.88 -24.11
N ASP A 228 5.73 21.12 -24.81
CA ASP A 228 7.15 21.37 -24.94
C ASP A 228 7.40 22.01 -26.31
N LEU A 229 7.98 23.20 -26.32
CA LEU A 229 8.38 23.94 -27.52
C LEU A 229 9.89 24.17 -27.50
N SER A 230 10.56 23.78 -28.58
CA SER A 230 11.97 24.10 -28.81
C SER A 230 12.05 25.19 -29.87
N PHE A 231 12.89 26.20 -29.63
CA PHE A 231 13.17 27.31 -30.55
C PHE A 231 14.54 27.07 -31.18
#